data_AF-A0A9N9GVF8-F1
#
_entry.id   AF-A0A9N9GVF8-F1
#
_cell.length_a   1.000
_cell.length_b   1.000
_cell.length_c   1.000
_cell.angle_alpha   90.00
_cell.angle_beta   90.00
_cell.angle_gamma   90.00
#
_symmetry.space_group_name_H-M   'P 1'
#
loop_
_entity.id
_entity.type
_entity.pdbx_description
1 polymer ?
#
loop_
_entity_poly.entity_id
_entity_poly.type
_entity_poly.pdbx_seq_one_letter_code
_entity_poly.pdbx_strand_id
1 'polypeptide(L)'
;MSKAQIDLANLDFSCTYSFEEFELINEQLKTRSLEVNGQPVNLFDLDKNGKLVPMPQATHCMEVTVGEIVRQLGNWNIQTRQNGDVKTAQGGFDFSVGGQRTIRAPDVSFTPKAISRQLTELQRWTFQGQPFTPTFVVEVGDSQSSTSAFRELDDKFKREYFAVGTSVQLGWLIDPKNRRIWVYKRNKHGNVYHRERVWEDVEGGDVLPRFTLKMLMIEEAISQESSESSSENEELQIDCPECDTTFSDHYTFMEHYTNEHACKRRRNR
;
A
#
# COMPACT_ATOMS: atom_id res chain seq x y z
N MET A 1 -19.34 22.32 22.10
CA MET A 1 -20.18 21.13 22.31
C MET A 1 -19.25 19.97 22.62
N SER A 2 -19.38 19.32 23.78
CA SER A 2 -18.56 18.16 24.11
C SER A 2 -18.82 17.08 23.07
N LYS A 3 -17.79 16.65 22.32
CA LYS A 3 -17.88 15.39 21.56
C LYS A 3 -18.28 14.33 22.57
N ALA A 4 -19.40 13.64 22.35
CA ALA A 4 -19.75 12.48 23.17
C ALA A 4 -18.53 11.57 23.17
N GLN A 5 -18.02 11.24 24.36
CA GLN A 5 -16.85 10.39 24.49
C GLN A 5 -17.29 8.98 24.12
N ILE A 6 -17.00 8.56 22.88
CA ILE A 6 -17.26 7.19 22.44
C ILE A 6 -16.46 6.25 23.34
N ASP A 7 -17.15 5.31 23.97
CA ASP A 7 -16.54 4.30 24.82
C ASP A 7 -15.95 3.18 23.95
N LEU A 8 -14.63 3.21 23.74
CA LEU A 8 -13.93 2.20 22.96
C LEU A 8 -14.11 0.78 23.51
N ALA A 9 -14.34 0.60 24.82
CA ALA A 9 -14.47 -0.71 25.43
C ALA A 9 -15.81 -1.41 25.07
N ASN A 10 -16.80 -0.63 24.62
CA ASN A 10 -18.16 -1.10 24.36
C ASN A 10 -18.60 -0.77 22.92
N LEU A 11 -17.68 -0.83 21.95
CA LEU A 11 -18.03 -0.69 20.54
C LEU A 11 -18.93 -1.85 20.09
N ASP A 12 -20.06 -1.53 19.46
CA ASP A 12 -20.99 -2.49 18.88
C ASP A 12 -20.80 -2.57 17.36
N PHE A 13 -20.09 -3.61 16.92
CA PHE A 13 -19.84 -3.88 15.49
C PHE A 13 -21.11 -4.19 14.69
N SER A 14 -22.25 -4.40 15.35
CA SER A 14 -23.56 -4.55 14.69
C SER A 14 -24.24 -3.22 14.40
N CYS A 15 -23.78 -2.11 14.99
CA CYS A 15 -24.29 -0.76 14.76
C CYS A 15 -23.65 -0.06 13.55
N THR A 16 -24.26 1.01 13.08
CA THR A 16 -23.74 1.86 12.00
C THR A 16 -23.20 3.15 12.61
N TYR A 17 -21.99 3.51 12.20
CA TYR A 17 -21.26 4.68 12.67
C TYR A 17 -21.24 5.76 11.60
N SER A 18 -21.43 6.99 12.01
CA SER A 18 -21.18 8.17 11.17
C SER A 18 -19.68 8.31 10.89
N PHE A 19 -19.37 9.11 9.88
CA PHE A 19 -17.98 9.39 9.52
C PHE A 19 -17.24 10.15 10.63
N GLU A 20 -17.92 11.06 11.34
CA GLU A 20 -17.36 11.79 12.47
C GLU A 20 -17.08 10.88 13.68
N GLU A 21 -17.94 9.89 13.92
CA GLU A 21 -17.70 8.87 14.96
C GLU A 21 -16.53 7.96 14.59
N PHE A 22 -16.44 7.53 13.34
CA PHE A 22 -15.30 6.79 12.82
C PHE A 22 -13.97 7.54 13.01
N GLU A 23 -13.91 8.81 12.62
CA GLU A 23 -12.71 9.64 12.83
C GLU A 23 -12.37 9.77 14.32
N LEU A 24 -13.38 9.96 15.17
CA LEU A 24 -13.17 10.06 16.62
C LEU A 24 -12.66 8.74 17.23
N ILE A 25 -13.16 7.59 16.78
CA ILE A 25 -12.71 6.27 17.25
C ILE A 25 -11.25 6.06 16.88
N ASN A 26 -10.89 6.25 15.60
CA ASN A 26 -9.52 6.09 15.13
C ASN A 26 -8.55 7.09 15.79
N GLU A 27 -9.00 8.31 16.10
CA GLU A 27 -8.19 9.27 16.85
C GLU A 27 -7.88 8.78 18.27
N GLN A 28 -8.85 8.17 18.96
CA GLN A 28 -8.64 7.63 20.30
C GLN A 28 -7.70 6.41 20.30
N LEU A 29 -7.72 5.59 19.25
CA LEU A 29 -6.87 4.40 19.11
C LEU A 29 -5.38 4.73 18.88
N LYS A 30 -5.03 5.99 18.57
CA LYS A 30 -3.62 6.42 18.50
C LYS A 30 -2.88 6.27 19.83
N THR A 31 -3.61 6.28 20.94
CA THR A 31 -3.03 6.21 22.31
C THR A 31 -3.50 5.00 23.10
N ARG A 32 -4.34 4.16 22.50
CA ARG A 32 -5.01 3.03 23.17
C ARG A 32 -5.14 1.88 22.17
N SER A 33 -4.89 0.66 22.62
CA SER A 33 -5.17 -0.53 21.81
C SER A 33 -6.51 -1.10 22.25
N LEU A 34 -7.32 -1.53 21.27
CA LEU A 34 -8.52 -2.31 21.50
C LEU A 34 -8.21 -3.78 21.19
N GLU A 35 -8.85 -4.71 21.89
CA GLU A 35 -8.80 -6.12 21.53
C GLU A 35 -10.14 -6.52 20.91
N VAL A 36 -10.11 -7.09 19.71
CA VAL A 36 -11.29 -7.62 19.03
C VAL A 36 -11.02 -9.08 18.70
N ASN A 37 -11.84 -9.99 19.23
CA ASN A 37 -11.67 -11.44 19.04
C ASN A 37 -10.26 -11.97 19.37
N GLY A 38 -9.62 -11.45 20.42
CA GLY A 38 -8.28 -11.89 20.83
C GLY A 38 -7.13 -11.30 20.00
N GLN A 39 -7.40 -10.30 19.15
CA GLN A 39 -6.38 -9.63 18.34
C GLN A 39 -6.32 -8.14 18.66
N PRO A 40 -5.11 -7.55 18.78
CA PRO A 40 -4.97 -6.11 18.95
C PRO A 40 -5.38 -5.38 17.66
N VAL A 41 -6.22 -4.36 17.83
CA VAL A 41 -6.75 -3.47 16.80
C VAL A 41 -6.45 -2.05 17.23
N ASN A 42 -5.77 -1.30 16.36
CA ASN A 42 -5.42 0.11 16.56
C ASN A 42 -5.92 1.01 15.43
N LEU A 43 -6.63 0.43 14.45
CA LEU A 43 -7.24 1.15 13.34
C LEU A 43 -8.49 0.39 12.87
N PHE A 44 -9.49 1.16 12.44
CA PHE A 44 -10.66 0.65 11.75
C PHE A 44 -10.72 1.19 10.31
N ASP A 45 -11.25 0.36 9.44
CA ASP A 45 -11.84 0.74 8.16
C ASP A 45 -13.35 1.05 8.35
N LEU A 46 -13.97 1.80 7.44
CA LEU A 46 -15.41 2.10 7.47
C LEU A 46 -16.09 1.59 6.19
N ASP A 47 -16.92 0.56 6.29
CA ASP A 47 -17.58 -0.02 5.12
C ASP A 47 -18.69 0.86 4.53
N LYS A 48 -19.19 0.46 3.36
CA LYS A 48 -20.29 1.17 2.66
C LYS A 48 -21.62 1.23 3.43
N ASN A 49 -21.78 0.43 4.48
CA ASN A 49 -22.94 0.40 5.37
C ASN A 49 -22.67 1.15 6.69
N GLY A 50 -21.51 1.81 6.81
CA GLY A 50 -21.02 2.47 8.00
C GLY A 50 -20.66 1.52 9.14
N LYS A 51 -20.33 0.26 8.86
CA LYS A 51 -19.77 -0.68 9.83
C LYS A 51 -18.29 -0.45 10.00
N LEU A 52 -17.83 -0.49 11.25
CA LEU A 52 -16.40 -0.53 11.56
C LEU A 52 -15.86 -1.92 11.20
N VAL A 53 -14.83 -1.94 10.37
CA VAL A 53 -14.12 -3.16 9.99
C VAL A 53 -12.78 -3.14 10.72
N PRO A 54 -12.57 -4.03 11.71
CA PRO A 54 -11.31 -4.07 12.45
C PRO A 54 -10.14 -4.32 11.52
N MET A 55 -9.06 -3.57 11.69
CA MET A 55 -7.77 -3.87 11.07
C MET A 55 -6.84 -4.44 12.15
N PRO A 56 -6.68 -5.77 12.21
CA PRO A 56 -5.72 -6.39 13.11
C PRO A 56 -4.30 -5.88 12.84
N GLN A 57 -3.45 -5.88 13.87
CA GLN A 57 -2.04 -5.57 13.65
C GLN A 57 -1.39 -6.60 12.72
N ALA A 58 -0.69 -6.10 11.71
CA ALA A 58 0.10 -6.94 10.83
C ALA A 58 1.27 -7.58 11.58
N THR A 59 1.57 -8.82 11.23
CA THR A 59 2.71 -9.56 11.80
C THR A 59 4.04 -9.05 11.23
N HIS A 60 5.15 -9.37 11.90
CA HIS A 60 6.49 -8.93 11.48
C HIS A 60 6.78 -9.18 9.98
N CYS A 61 6.61 -10.41 9.48
CA CYS A 61 6.91 -10.74 8.09
C CYS A 61 5.96 -10.04 7.09
N MET A 62 4.71 -9.77 7.50
CA MET A 62 3.76 -9.01 6.67
C MET A 62 4.25 -7.56 6.52
N GLU A 63 4.61 -6.91 7.63
CA GLU A 63 5.14 -5.54 7.60
C GLU A 63 6.46 -5.42 6.83
N VAL A 64 7.36 -6.40 6.98
CA VAL A 64 8.60 -6.44 6.18
C VAL A 64 8.30 -6.59 4.69
N THR A 65 7.33 -7.43 4.33
CA THR A 65 6.87 -7.57 2.94
C THR A 65 6.30 -6.26 2.40
N VAL A 66 5.46 -5.57 3.17
CA VAL A 66 4.92 -4.24 2.82
C VAL A 66 6.05 -3.23 2.62
N GLY A 67 7.01 -3.18 3.54
CA GLY A 67 8.17 -2.28 3.45
C GLY A 67 8.98 -2.51 2.18
N GLU A 68 9.22 -3.76 1.81
CA GLU A 68 9.97 -4.11 0.60
C GLU A 68 9.21 -3.74 -0.68
N ILE A 69 7.90 -3.98 -0.74
CA ILE A 69 7.06 -3.58 -1.87
C ILE A 69 7.08 -2.05 -2.05
N VAL A 70 6.94 -1.30 -0.93
CA VAL A 70 6.97 0.16 -0.93
C VAL A 70 8.33 0.67 -1.42
N ARG A 71 9.43 0.04 -0.99
CA ARG A 71 10.79 0.39 -1.43
C ARG A 71 10.94 0.23 -2.94
N GLN A 72 10.58 -0.93 -3.49
CA GLN A 72 10.67 -1.18 -4.93
C GLN A 72 9.79 -0.23 -5.75
N LEU A 73 8.55 -0.01 -5.31
CA LEU A 73 7.60 0.86 -5.97
C LEU A 73 8.02 2.34 -5.89
N GLY A 74 8.56 2.77 -4.75
CA GLY A 74 9.11 4.10 -4.54
C GLY A 74 10.31 4.38 -5.45
N ASN A 75 11.25 3.43 -5.54
CA ASN A 75 12.38 3.50 -6.46
C ASN A 75 11.92 3.66 -7.90
N TRP A 76 10.98 2.82 -8.36
CA TRP A 76 10.41 2.93 -9.70
C TRP A 76 9.72 4.28 -9.95
N ASN A 77 8.90 4.75 -9.00
CA ASN A 77 8.14 5.98 -9.11
C ASN A 77 9.06 7.20 -9.34
N ILE A 78 10.19 7.21 -8.64
CA ILE A 78 11.20 8.26 -8.72
C ILE A 78 12.05 8.10 -9.99
N GLN A 79 12.68 6.94 -10.19
CA GLN A 79 13.63 6.69 -11.28
C GLN A 79 13.00 6.77 -12.66
N THR A 80 11.73 6.37 -12.80
CA THR A 80 10.99 6.47 -14.07
C THR A 80 10.15 7.75 -14.18
N ARG A 81 10.28 8.66 -13.20
CA ARG A 81 9.65 9.98 -13.17
C ARG A 81 8.12 9.95 -13.29
N GLN A 82 7.48 8.91 -12.74
CA GLN A 82 6.03 8.87 -12.63
C GLN A 82 5.54 10.00 -11.73
N ASN A 83 6.29 10.27 -10.64
CA ASN A 83 5.98 11.28 -9.63
C ASN A 83 4.53 11.22 -9.12
N GLY A 84 3.97 10.02 -9.00
CA GLY A 84 2.74 9.78 -8.27
C GLY A 84 3.01 9.60 -6.77
N ASP A 85 1.97 9.21 -6.05
CA ASP A 85 2.03 9.01 -4.60
C ASP A 85 2.04 7.52 -4.30
N VAL A 86 3.02 7.06 -3.53
CA VAL A 86 3.03 5.72 -2.92
C VAL A 86 2.60 5.87 -1.47
N LYS A 87 1.59 5.12 -1.03
CA LYS A 87 1.09 5.15 0.35
C LYS A 87 1.01 3.76 0.95
N THR A 88 1.14 3.68 2.28
CA THR A 88 0.89 2.49 3.10
C THR A 88 -0.45 2.57 3.83
N ALA A 89 -0.85 1.49 4.52
CA ALA A 89 -2.13 1.36 5.23
C ALA A 89 -2.49 2.51 6.19
N GLN A 90 -1.52 3.27 6.72
CA GLN A 90 -1.85 4.40 7.60
C GLN A 90 -2.50 5.60 6.88
N GLY A 91 -2.39 5.68 5.55
CA GLY A 91 -2.87 6.83 4.78
C GLY A 91 -4.38 6.84 4.55
N GLY A 92 -5.02 5.67 4.47
CA GLY A 92 -6.42 5.51 4.09
C GLY A 92 -6.80 6.15 2.73
N PHE A 93 -7.94 5.75 2.18
CA PHE A 93 -8.57 6.45 1.07
C PHE A 93 -10.07 6.53 1.30
N ASP A 94 -10.63 7.63 0.82
CA ASP A 94 -12.06 7.83 0.76
C ASP A 94 -12.59 7.29 -0.58
N PHE A 95 -13.18 6.11 -0.52
CA PHE A 95 -13.89 5.47 -1.62
C PHE A 95 -15.36 5.90 -1.62
N SER A 96 -15.97 5.96 -2.80
CA SER A 96 -17.43 6.02 -2.95
C SER A 96 -17.94 4.72 -3.53
N VAL A 97 -18.41 3.81 -2.68
CA VAL A 97 -18.92 2.50 -3.11
C VAL A 97 -20.44 2.57 -3.14
N GLY A 98 -21.02 2.57 -4.35
CA GLY A 98 -22.47 2.68 -4.52
C GLY A 98 -23.06 4.01 -4.04
N GLY A 99 -22.27 5.09 -4.08
CA GLY A 99 -22.66 6.43 -3.63
C GLY A 99 -22.53 6.66 -2.12
N GLN A 100 -22.13 5.64 -1.35
CA GLN A 100 -21.85 5.75 0.08
C GLN A 100 -20.36 5.96 0.32
N ARG A 101 -20.04 6.73 1.35
CA ARG A 101 -18.66 6.95 1.79
C ARG A 101 -18.10 5.66 2.39
N THR A 102 -16.88 5.31 2.02
CA THR A 102 -16.20 4.10 2.51
C THR A 102 -14.73 4.45 2.72
N ILE A 103 -14.21 4.19 3.92
CA ILE A 103 -12.80 4.40 4.21
C ILE A 103 -12.09 3.06 4.15
N ARG A 104 -11.08 2.97 3.27
CA ARG A 104 -10.24 1.78 3.10
C ARG A 104 -8.78 2.13 3.10
N ALA A 105 -8.02 1.36 3.87
CA ALA A 105 -6.57 1.42 3.94
C ALA A 105 -5.95 0.15 3.32
N PRO A 106 -5.61 0.15 2.01
CA PRO A 106 -4.80 -0.93 1.45
C PRO A 106 -3.37 -0.89 2.01
N ASP A 107 -2.73 -2.06 2.12
CA ASP A 107 -1.36 -2.18 2.65
C ASP A 107 -0.35 -1.36 1.85
N VAL A 108 -0.47 -1.39 0.51
CA VAL A 108 0.27 -0.52 -0.40
C VAL A 108 -0.66 0.02 -1.46
N SER A 109 -0.44 1.25 -1.90
CA SER A 109 -1.16 1.82 -3.02
C SER A 109 -0.31 2.78 -3.83
N PHE A 110 -0.71 2.96 -5.09
CA PHE A 110 -0.17 4.00 -5.97
C PHE A 110 -1.28 4.86 -6.55
N THR A 111 -1.14 6.17 -6.39
CA THR A 111 -2.00 7.18 -7.00
C THR A 111 -1.21 7.94 -8.07
N PRO A 112 -1.64 7.94 -9.34
CA PRO A 112 -0.94 8.67 -10.38
C PRO A 112 -0.91 10.16 -10.11
N LYS A 113 0.19 10.79 -10.51
CA LYS A 113 0.43 12.24 -10.44
C LYS A 113 -0.74 13.10 -10.94
N ALA A 114 -1.42 12.64 -11.99
CA ALA A 114 -2.54 13.35 -12.58
C ALA A 114 -3.73 13.46 -11.60
N ILE A 115 -3.94 12.44 -10.77
CA ILE A 115 -4.95 12.45 -9.71
C ILE A 115 -4.43 13.25 -8.52
N SER A 116 -3.21 12.96 -8.03
CA SER A 116 -2.70 13.59 -6.81
C SER A 116 -2.59 15.11 -6.89
N ARG A 117 -2.26 15.65 -8.07
CA ARG A 117 -2.17 17.10 -8.30
C ARG A 117 -3.52 17.81 -8.36
N GLN A 118 -4.61 17.09 -8.54
CA GLN A 118 -5.96 17.65 -8.57
C GLN A 118 -6.62 17.65 -7.19
N LEU A 119 -5.96 17.08 -6.17
CA LEU A 119 -6.50 17.03 -4.81
C LEU A 119 -6.58 18.43 -4.21
N THR A 120 -7.75 18.72 -3.66
CA THR A 120 -8.00 19.92 -2.86
C THR A 120 -7.23 19.88 -1.54
N GLU A 121 -7.13 21.01 -0.84
CA GLU A 121 -6.51 21.04 0.51
C GLU A 121 -7.26 20.15 1.50
N LEU A 122 -8.60 20.10 1.43
CA LEU A 122 -9.41 19.21 2.26
C LEU A 122 -9.03 17.75 2.01
N GLN A 123 -8.96 17.30 0.75
CA GLN A 123 -8.59 15.91 0.43
C GLN A 123 -7.15 15.56 0.81
N ARG A 124 -6.24 16.54 0.86
CA ARG A 124 -4.82 16.31 1.18
C ARG A 124 -4.55 16.23 2.67
N TRP A 125 -5.25 17.02 3.47
CA TRP A 125 -4.97 17.18 4.90
C TRP A 125 -6.03 16.58 5.81
N THR A 126 -7.16 16.14 5.24
CA THR A 126 -8.27 15.52 5.97
C THR A 126 -8.87 14.41 5.10
N PHE A 127 -9.75 13.60 5.70
CA PHE A 127 -10.65 12.73 4.95
C PHE A 127 -11.94 13.50 4.60
N GLN A 128 -11.87 14.76 4.17
CA GLN A 128 -13.02 15.56 3.74
C GLN A 128 -12.87 15.97 2.27
N GLY A 129 -13.99 16.31 1.62
CA GLY A 129 -14.03 16.63 0.19
C GLY A 129 -14.57 15.47 -0.64
N GLN A 130 -14.39 15.53 -1.95
CA GLN A 130 -14.86 14.46 -2.84
C GLN A 130 -14.00 13.19 -2.69
N PRO A 131 -14.61 11.99 -2.66
CA PRO A 131 -13.87 10.74 -2.64
C PRO A 131 -12.89 10.62 -3.81
N PHE A 132 -11.73 10.01 -3.57
CA PHE A 132 -10.77 9.67 -4.61
C PHE A 132 -10.06 8.36 -4.26
N THR A 133 -9.68 7.61 -5.28
CA THR A 133 -9.11 6.26 -5.12
C THR A 133 -7.79 6.14 -5.87
N PRO A 134 -6.87 5.27 -5.42
CA PRO A 134 -5.66 4.94 -6.18
C PRO A 134 -6.01 4.20 -7.48
N THR A 135 -5.01 4.00 -8.35
CA THR A 135 -5.16 3.12 -9.53
C THR A 135 -4.58 1.73 -9.30
N PHE A 136 -3.73 1.59 -8.29
CA PHE A 136 -3.10 0.33 -7.91
C PHE A 136 -3.15 0.15 -6.39
N VAL A 137 -3.47 -1.08 -5.96
CA VAL A 137 -3.53 -1.47 -4.54
C VAL A 137 -2.87 -2.84 -4.33
N VAL A 138 -2.34 -3.06 -3.12
CA VAL A 138 -1.81 -4.34 -2.67
C VAL A 138 -2.38 -4.65 -1.30
N GLU A 139 -2.74 -5.91 -1.09
CA GLU A 139 -3.01 -6.50 0.22
C GLU A 139 -1.99 -7.62 0.46
N VAL A 140 -1.44 -7.70 1.66
CA VAL A 140 -0.50 -8.73 2.11
C VAL A 140 -1.19 -9.56 3.18
N GLY A 141 -1.46 -10.82 2.91
CA GLY A 141 -2.31 -11.64 3.77
C GLY A 141 -2.03 -13.14 3.67
N ASP A 142 -2.31 -13.87 4.76
CA ASP A 142 -2.30 -15.34 4.74
C ASP A 142 -3.63 -15.86 4.18
N SER A 143 -3.64 -16.08 2.88
CA SER A 143 -4.79 -16.57 2.10
C SER A 143 -5.18 -18.02 2.42
N GLN A 144 -4.30 -18.79 3.09
CA GLN A 144 -4.56 -20.19 3.45
C GLN A 144 -4.86 -20.41 4.93
N SER A 145 -4.78 -19.37 5.76
CA SER A 145 -5.22 -19.42 7.15
C SER A 145 -6.66 -19.96 7.27
N SER A 146 -7.53 -19.64 6.32
CA SER A 146 -8.84 -20.26 6.13
C SER A 146 -9.43 -19.94 4.74
N THR A 147 -10.32 -20.80 4.24
CA THR A 147 -11.10 -20.48 3.03
C THR A 147 -11.92 -19.20 3.20
N SER A 148 -12.35 -18.87 4.42
CA SER A 148 -13.02 -17.60 4.74
C SER A 148 -12.11 -16.40 4.56
N ALA A 149 -10.85 -16.46 5.00
CA ALA A 149 -9.91 -15.34 4.91
C ALA A 149 -9.62 -14.94 3.45
N PHE A 150 -9.35 -15.92 2.57
CA PHE A 150 -9.20 -15.62 1.14
C PHE A 150 -10.48 -15.03 0.55
N ARG A 151 -11.65 -15.59 0.87
CA ARG A 151 -12.93 -15.10 0.36
C ARG A 151 -13.20 -13.66 0.79
N GLU A 152 -12.88 -13.30 2.02
CA GLU A 152 -13.02 -11.94 2.54
C GLU A 152 -12.13 -10.95 1.77
N LEU A 153 -10.86 -11.30 1.53
CA LEU A 153 -9.95 -10.47 0.74
C LEU A 153 -10.40 -10.38 -0.73
N ASP A 154 -10.80 -11.48 -1.34
CA ASP A 154 -11.33 -11.51 -2.71
C ASP A 154 -12.62 -10.67 -2.85
N ASP A 155 -13.53 -10.75 -1.88
CA ASP A 155 -14.72 -9.89 -1.81
C ASP A 155 -14.33 -8.41 -1.63
N LYS A 156 -13.35 -8.09 -0.78
CA LYS A 156 -12.80 -6.72 -0.62
C LYS A 156 -12.30 -6.18 -1.96
N PHE A 157 -11.49 -6.97 -2.68
CA PHE A 157 -11.05 -6.60 -4.03
C PHE A 157 -12.23 -6.36 -4.98
N LYS A 158 -13.15 -7.32 -5.10
CA LYS A 158 -14.24 -7.27 -6.10
C LYS A 158 -15.28 -6.20 -5.81
N ARG A 159 -15.67 -6.05 -4.55
CA ARG A 159 -16.85 -5.30 -4.14
C ARG A 159 -16.54 -3.91 -3.61
N GLU A 160 -15.27 -3.63 -3.31
CA GLU A 160 -14.86 -2.36 -2.71
C GLU A 160 -13.77 -1.71 -3.56
N TYR A 161 -12.60 -2.34 -3.73
CA TYR A 161 -11.53 -1.76 -4.52
C TYR A 161 -11.89 -1.64 -6.00
N PHE A 162 -12.48 -2.66 -6.58
CA PHE A 162 -12.92 -2.67 -7.98
C PHE A 162 -14.41 -2.33 -8.14
N ALA A 163 -15.05 -1.77 -7.13
CA ALA A 163 -16.44 -1.33 -7.20
C ALA A 163 -16.66 -0.31 -8.34
N VAL A 164 -17.92 -0.14 -8.72
CA VAL A 164 -18.33 0.96 -9.61
C VAL A 164 -18.05 2.29 -8.90
N GLY A 165 -17.41 3.23 -9.59
CA GLY A 165 -17.02 4.53 -9.04
C GLY A 165 -15.57 4.61 -8.57
N THR A 166 -14.82 3.51 -8.57
CA THR A 166 -13.39 3.50 -8.24
C THR A 166 -12.50 3.56 -9.48
N SER A 167 -11.31 4.14 -9.31
CA SER A 167 -10.27 4.24 -10.34
C SER A 167 -9.29 3.07 -10.33
N VAL A 168 -9.42 2.11 -9.40
CA VAL A 168 -8.51 0.96 -9.30
C VAL A 168 -8.57 0.13 -10.58
N GLN A 169 -7.40 -0.11 -11.17
CA GLN A 169 -7.21 -0.88 -12.41
C GLN A 169 -6.37 -2.14 -12.19
N LEU A 170 -5.49 -2.14 -11.18
CA LEU A 170 -4.62 -3.26 -10.83
C LEU A 170 -4.66 -3.49 -9.32
N GLY A 171 -4.71 -4.76 -8.91
CA GLY A 171 -4.65 -5.17 -7.52
C GLY A 171 -3.80 -6.41 -7.35
N TRP A 172 -2.97 -6.48 -6.31
CA TRP A 172 -2.25 -7.69 -5.95
C TRP A 172 -2.63 -8.14 -4.55
N LEU A 173 -3.04 -9.41 -4.41
CA LEU A 173 -3.09 -10.08 -3.12
C LEU A 173 -1.85 -10.95 -3.02
N ILE A 174 -0.97 -10.66 -2.06
CA ILE A 174 0.32 -11.31 -1.88
C ILE A 174 0.31 -12.10 -0.59
N ASP A 175 0.61 -13.39 -0.70
CA ASP A 175 0.78 -14.29 0.43
C ASP A 175 2.24 -14.76 0.46
N PRO A 176 3.12 -14.05 1.19
CA PRO A 176 4.54 -14.38 1.23
C PRO A 176 4.83 -15.70 1.97
N LYS A 177 3.97 -16.07 2.92
CA LYS A 177 4.11 -17.31 3.69
C LYS A 177 3.87 -18.54 2.83
N ASN A 178 2.85 -18.50 1.98
CA ASN A 178 2.47 -19.61 1.11
C ASN A 178 3.03 -19.47 -0.31
N ARG A 179 3.81 -18.40 -0.59
CA ARG A 179 4.35 -18.08 -1.92
C ARG A 179 3.26 -18.08 -2.98
N ARG A 180 2.24 -17.25 -2.79
CA ARG A 180 1.13 -17.09 -3.74
C ARG A 180 0.84 -15.63 -4.02
N ILE A 181 0.44 -15.36 -5.25
CA ILE A 181 -0.01 -14.04 -5.66
C ILE A 181 -1.26 -14.16 -6.54
N TRP A 182 -2.28 -13.37 -6.23
CA TRP A 182 -3.42 -13.15 -7.11
C TRP A 182 -3.33 -11.76 -7.72
N VAL A 183 -3.50 -11.71 -9.04
CA VAL A 183 -3.49 -10.46 -9.80
C VAL A 183 -4.91 -10.15 -10.25
N TYR A 184 -5.47 -9.06 -9.72
CA TYR A 184 -6.75 -8.48 -10.07
C TYR A 184 -6.56 -7.40 -11.12
N LYS A 185 -7.36 -7.42 -12.19
CA LYS A 185 -7.35 -6.39 -13.23
C LYS A 185 -8.76 -6.02 -13.65
N ARG A 186 -8.94 -4.74 -13.97
CA ARG A 186 -10.14 -4.25 -14.63
C ARG A 186 -9.95 -4.33 -16.14
N ASN A 187 -10.90 -4.93 -16.85
CA ASN A 187 -10.85 -4.96 -18.31
C ASN A 187 -11.45 -3.69 -18.92
N LYS A 188 -11.36 -3.55 -20.26
CA LYS A 188 -11.90 -2.41 -21.01
C LYS A 188 -13.41 -2.20 -20.86
N HIS A 189 -14.16 -3.21 -20.43
CA HIS A 189 -15.60 -3.14 -20.17
C HIS A 189 -15.91 -2.83 -18.70
N GLY A 190 -14.90 -2.58 -17.86
CA GLY A 190 -15.06 -2.29 -16.44
C GLY A 190 -15.17 -3.52 -15.54
N ASN A 191 -15.17 -4.74 -16.09
CA ASN A 191 -15.28 -5.96 -15.28
C ASN A 191 -13.96 -6.31 -14.62
N VAL A 192 -14.02 -6.70 -13.35
CA VAL A 192 -12.87 -7.23 -12.60
C VAL A 192 -12.71 -8.72 -12.87
N TYR A 193 -11.47 -9.15 -13.08
CA TYR A 193 -11.07 -10.55 -13.10
C TYR A 193 -9.80 -10.72 -12.30
N HIS A 194 -9.61 -11.89 -11.71
CA HIS A 194 -8.36 -12.25 -11.04
C HIS A 194 -7.84 -13.57 -11.55
N ARG A 195 -6.54 -13.79 -11.38
CA ARG A 195 -5.91 -15.09 -11.57
C ARG A 195 -4.82 -15.28 -10.55
N GLU A 196 -4.68 -16.50 -10.07
CA GLU A 196 -3.47 -16.91 -9.34
C GLU A 196 -2.31 -16.95 -10.33
N ARG A 197 -1.14 -16.51 -9.87
CA ARG A 197 0.12 -16.53 -10.62
C ARG A 197 1.12 -17.36 -9.84
N VAL A 198 2.05 -17.95 -10.58
CA VAL A 198 3.24 -18.56 -9.98
C VAL A 198 4.00 -17.47 -9.22
N TRP A 199 4.64 -17.86 -8.12
CA TRP A 199 5.46 -16.98 -7.29
C TRP A 199 6.77 -16.61 -7.99
N GLU A 200 6.63 -15.71 -8.96
CA GLU A 200 7.69 -15.16 -9.79
C GLU A 200 7.47 -13.66 -9.92
N ASP A 201 8.46 -12.97 -10.48
CA ASP A 201 8.38 -11.54 -10.76
C ASP A 201 7.07 -11.14 -11.47
N VAL A 202 6.41 -10.10 -10.95
CA VAL A 202 5.10 -9.66 -11.47
C VAL A 202 5.18 -8.27 -12.08
N GLU A 203 4.83 -8.20 -13.36
CA GLU A 203 4.77 -6.95 -14.11
C GLU A 203 3.54 -6.10 -13.74
N GLY A 204 3.77 -4.80 -13.63
CA GLY A 204 2.75 -3.79 -13.39
C GLY A 204 1.90 -3.42 -14.62
N GLY A 205 2.32 -3.83 -15.82
CA GLY A 205 1.62 -3.56 -17.09
C GLY A 205 1.36 -2.08 -17.33
N ASP A 206 0.21 -1.76 -17.93
CA ASP A 206 -0.14 -0.37 -18.28
C ASP A 206 -0.41 0.52 -17.07
N VAL A 207 -0.73 -0.07 -15.91
CA VAL A 207 -1.05 0.67 -14.68
C VAL A 207 0.23 1.18 -14.00
N LEU A 208 1.29 0.38 -14.04
CA LEU A 208 2.63 0.75 -13.56
C LEU A 208 3.65 0.45 -14.67
N PRO A 209 3.77 1.35 -15.67
CA PRO A 209 4.59 1.11 -16.85
C PRO A 209 6.05 0.79 -16.48
N ARG A 210 6.57 -0.32 -17.01
CA ARG A 210 7.95 -0.81 -16.79
C ARG A 210 8.26 -1.20 -15.33
N PHE A 211 7.26 -1.23 -14.45
CA PHE A 211 7.44 -1.76 -13.11
C PHE A 211 7.37 -3.28 -13.13
N THR A 212 8.25 -3.92 -12.37
CA THR A 212 8.20 -5.35 -12.08
C THR A 212 8.53 -5.53 -10.62
N LEU A 213 7.60 -6.12 -9.87
CA LEU A 213 7.84 -6.48 -8.48
C LEU A 213 8.74 -7.71 -8.43
N LYS A 214 9.88 -7.56 -7.77
CA LYS A 214 10.87 -8.61 -7.56
C LYS A 214 10.51 -9.44 -6.35
N MET A 215 10.07 -10.69 -6.59
CA MET A 215 9.61 -11.57 -5.50
C MET A 215 10.77 -12.07 -4.66
N LEU A 216 11.93 -12.34 -5.27
CA LEU A 216 13.12 -12.77 -4.54
C LEU A 216 13.56 -11.77 -3.47
N MET A 217 13.46 -10.46 -3.74
CA MET A 217 13.78 -9.43 -2.75
C MET A 217 12.83 -9.46 -1.55
N ILE A 218 11.56 -9.83 -1.75
CA ILE A 218 10.61 -10.04 -0.66
C ILE A 218 10.99 -11.28 0.15
N GLU A 219 11.34 -12.37 -0.52
CA GLU A 219 11.78 -13.61 0.14
C GLU A 219 13.03 -13.39 0.97
N GLU A 220 14.03 -12.71 0.42
CA GLU A 220 15.27 -12.34 1.11
C GLU A 220 14.97 -11.45 2.32
N ALA A 221 14.09 -10.45 2.17
CA ALA A 221 13.75 -9.53 3.26
C ALA A 221 13.09 -10.23 4.46
N ILE A 222 12.25 -11.25 4.22
CA ILE A 222 11.57 -12.00 5.29
C ILE A 222 12.35 -13.25 5.74
N SER A 223 13.44 -13.60 5.07
CA SER A 223 14.28 -14.74 5.43
C SER A 223 15.05 -14.46 6.72
N GLN A 224 15.21 -15.50 7.54
CA GLN A 224 16.09 -15.45 8.71
C GLN A 224 17.49 -15.99 8.42
N GLU A 225 17.74 -16.44 7.19
CA GLU A 225 19.05 -16.93 6.79
C GLU A 225 20.02 -15.76 6.66
N SER A 226 21.12 -15.80 7.40
CA SER A 226 22.20 -14.84 7.23
C SER A 226 22.86 -15.08 5.89
N SER A 227 22.68 -14.17 4.95
CA SER A 227 23.58 -14.05 3.80
C SER A 227 24.95 -13.63 4.32
N GLU A 228 25.81 -14.60 4.66
CA GLU A 228 27.23 -14.37 4.89
C GLU A 228 27.86 -13.94 3.55
N SER A 229 27.80 -12.64 3.24
CA SER A 229 28.70 -12.08 2.24
C SER A 229 30.02 -11.77 2.93
N SER A 230 30.93 -12.74 2.93
CA SER A 230 32.34 -12.47 3.12
C SER A 230 32.83 -11.68 1.89
N SER A 231 32.71 -10.36 1.91
CA SER A 231 33.51 -9.53 1.00
C SER A 231 34.78 -9.16 1.72
N GLU A 232 35.88 -9.77 1.28
CA GLU A 232 37.23 -9.33 1.60
C GLU A 232 37.39 -7.84 1.26
N ASN A 233 38.14 -7.12 2.09
CA ASN A 233 38.44 -5.70 1.93
C ASN A 233 39.29 -5.47 0.67
N GLU A 234 38.67 -5.42 -0.50
CA GLU A 234 39.25 -4.75 -1.66
C GLU A 234 38.87 -3.26 -1.61
N GLU A 235 39.83 -2.36 -1.87
CA GLU A 235 39.55 -0.94 -2.06
C GLU A 235 38.66 -0.78 -3.30
N LEU A 236 37.34 -0.80 -3.10
CA LEU A 236 36.37 -0.57 -4.16
C LEU A 236 36.56 0.86 -4.68
N GLN A 237 36.80 1.00 -5.98
CA GLN A 237 36.79 2.28 -6.67
C GLN A 237 35.72 2.25 -7.76
N ILE A 238 34.71 3.09 -7.61
CA ILE A 238 33.54 3.15 -8.51
C ILE A 238 33.50 4.53 -9.14
N ASP A 239 33.78 4.61 -10.44
CA ASP A 239 33.69 5.86 -11.19
C ASP A 239 32.27 6.07 -11.72
N CYS A 240 31.74 7.30 -11.58
CA CYS A 240 30.44 7.63 -12.13
C CYS A 240 30.49 7.66 -13.67
N PRO A 241 29.59 6.96 -14.38
CA PRO A 241 29.62 6.92 -15.84
C PRO A 241 29.17 8.23 -16.50
N GLU A 242 28.60 9.16 -15.74
CA GLU A 242 28.03 10.41 -16.24
C GLU A 242 28.76 11.68 -15.76
N CYS A 243 29.71 11.56 -14.83
CA CYS A 243 30.57 12.67 -14.39
C CYS A 243 31.87 12.19 -13.75
N ASP A 244 32.81 13.11 -13.51
CA ASP A 244 34.16 12.78 -13.01
C ASP A 244 34.21 12.54 -11.49
N THR A 245 33.13 12.03 -10.88
CA THR A 245 33.09 11.72 -9.44
C THR A 245 33.34 10.23 -9.20
N THR A 246 34.18 9.92 -8.22
CA THR A 246 34.56 8.56 -7.84
C THR A 246 34.13 8.26 -6.40
N PHE A 247 33.74 7.02 -6.14
CA PHE A 247 33.21 6.57 -4.85
C PHE A 247 33.95 5.32 -4.36
N SER A 248 34.01 5.17 -3.04
CA SER A 248 34.64 4.02 -2.38
C SER A 248 33.64 2.94 -1.96
N ASP A 249 32.34 3.18 -2.16
CA ASP A 249 31.29 2.26 -1.76
C ASP A 249 30.05 2.40 -2.68
N HIS A 250 29.29 1.32 -2.79
CA HIS A 250 28.11 1.28 -3.64
C HIS A 250 27.00 2.22 -3.17
N TYR A 251 26.88 2.48 -1.87
CA TYR A 251 25.80 3.30 -1.33
C TYR A 251 25.95 4.75 -1.77
N THR A 252 27.13 5.35 -1.56
CA THR A 252 27.40 6.75 -1.93
C THR A 252 27.36 6.93 -3.45
N PHE A 253 27.86 5.95 -4.21
CA PHE A 253 27.71 5.93 -5.67
C PHE A 253 26.24 5.95 -6.11
N MET A 254 25.42 5.04 -5.57
CA MET A 254 24.00 4.94 -5.95
C MET A 254 23.20 6.16 -5.52
N GLU A 255 23.50 6.74 -4.36
CA GLU A 255 22.92 8.00 -3.90
C GLU A 255 23.26 9.15 -4.85
N HIS A 256 24.53 9.31 -5.21
CA HIS A 256 24.98 10.31 -6.17
C HIS A 256 24.29 10.13 -7.52
N TYR A 257 24.35 8.93 -8.09
CA TYR A 257 23.76 8.65 -9.40
C TYR A 257 22.26 8.93 -9.38
N THR A 258 21.57 8.54 -8.31
CA THR A 258 20.15 8.80 -8.15
C THR A 258 19.85 10.29 -8.14
N ASN A 259 20.57 11.07 -7.34
CA ASN A 259 20.27 12.50 -7.13
C ASN A 259 20.69 13.39 -8.30
N GLU A 260 21.90 13.18 -8.84
CA GLU A 260 22.51 14.08 -9.83
C GLU A 260 22.16 13.70 -11.28
N HIS A 261 21.88 12.42 -11.52
CA HIS A 261 21.72 11.87 -12.88
C HIS A 261 20.30 11.34 -13.11
N ALA A 262 19.88 10.33 -12.35
CA ALA A 262 18.58 9.68 -12.56
C ALA A 262 17.40 10.63 -12.28
N CYS A 263 17.45 11.37 -11.18
CA CYS A 263 16.32 12.17 -10.68
C CYS A 263 16.42 13.66 -11.00
N LYS A 264 17.47 14.10 -11.71
CA LYS A 264 17.80 15.51 -11.91
C LYS A 264 16.54 16.34 -12.16
N ARG A 265 16.17 17.16 -11.17
CA ARG A 265 15.07 18.13 -11.29
C ARG A 265 15.46 19.07 -12.41
N ARG A 266 14.52 19.40 -13.32
CA ARG A 266 14.70 20.59 -14.17
C ARG A 266 14.79 21.79 -13.22
N ARG A 267 16.02 22.20 -12.87
CA ARG A 267 16.26 23.52 -12.30
C ARG A 267 15.87 24.51 -13.42
N ASN A 268 14.78 25.22 -13.19
CA ASN A 268 14.26 26.37 -13.93
C ASN A 268 13.80 26.14 -15.37
N ARG A 269 12.47 26.17 -15.55
CA ARG A 269 11.81 26.92 -16.63
C ARG A 269 10.63 27.67 -16.03
#